data_AF-A0A197SGK2-F1
#
_entry.id   AF-A0A197SGK2-F1
#
_cell.length_a   1.000
_cell.length_b   1.000
_cell.length_c   1.000
_cell.angle_alpha   90.00
_cell.angle_beta   90.00
_cell.angle_gamma   90.00
#
_symmetry.space_group_name_H-M   'P 1'
#
loop_
_entity.id
_entity.type
_entity.pdbx_description
1 polymer ?
#
loop_
_entity_poly.entity_id
_entity_poly.type
_entity_poly.pdbx_seq_one_letter_code
_entity_poly.pdbx_strand_id
1 'polypeptide(L)'
;HPVPAAATVTEGQIREVARGGVLTYPAVTSCLTVTVRLRGGGLVGAHASLFQVPGELRSDAILPALRKSVAGRPVAAVEVRGAVGAWHPGYFTRAIEAYGEGEAIPQPQGRDFEGLAQAVALGLKQPRGKVTVEDVPDGDQIVR
;
A
#
# COMPACT_ATOMS: atom_id res chain seq x y z
N HIS A 1 14.38 18.38 -2.09
CA HIS A 1 13.06 19.03 -2.12
C HIS A 1 12.46 19.02 -0.71
N PRO A 2 11.87 20.12 -0.24
CA PRO A 2 11.14 20.11 1.03
C PRO A 2 9.93 19.17 0.91
N VAL A 3 9.72 18.36 1.94
CA VAL A 3 8.59 17.42 2.00
C VAL A 3 7.33 18.21 2.39
N PRO A 4 6.21 18.06 1.67
CA PRO A 4 5.00 18.84 1.94
C PRO A 4 4.36 18.48 3.29
N ALA A 5 3.55 19.40 3.82
CA ALA A 5 2.76 19.17 5.04
C ALA A 5 1.51 18.32 4.79
N ALA A 6 1.02 18.26 3.55
CA ALA A 6 -0.10 17.43 3.17
C ALA A 6 0.09 16.90 1.74
N ALA A 7 -0.41 15.69 1.47
CA ALA A 7 -0.46 15.15 0.11
C ALA A 7 -1.62 14.17 -0.06
N THR A 8 -2.21 14.17 -1.25
CA THR A 8 -3.17 13.14 -1.68
C THR A 8 -2.44 12.06 -2.45
N VAL A 9 -2.74 10.79 -2.18
CA VAL A 9 -2.16 9.62 -2.86
C VAL A 9 -3.27 8.91 -3.64
N THR A 10 -3.27 9.09 -4.96
CA THR A 10 -4.20 8.38 -5.85
C THR A 10 -3.63 7.03 -6.28
N GLU A 11 -4.47 6.20 -6.90
CA GLU A 11 -4.09 4.85 -7.35
C GLU A 11 -2.75 4.81 -8.10
N GLY A 12 -1.92 3.85 -7.74
CA GLY A 12 -0.59 3.64 -8.31
C GLY A 12 0.48 4.65 -7.85
N GLN A 13 0.13 5.64 -7.02
CA GLN A 13 1.07 6.67 -6.56
C GLN A 13 1.73 6.33 -5.23
N ILE A 14 2.88 6.98 -5.02
CA ILE A 14 3.56 7.08 -3.73
C ILE A 14 3.79 8.57 -3.43
N ARG A 15 3.52 8.99 -2.21
CA ARG A 15 3.81 10.34 -1.71
C ARG A 15 4.36 10.29 -0.30
N GLU A 16 5.04 11.36 0.08
CA GLU A 16 5.61 11.54 1.41
C GLU A 16 5.16 12.90 1.97
N VAL A 17 4.91 12.92 3.27
CA VAL A 17 4.68 14.15 4.04
C VAL A 17 5.64 14.26 5.21
N ALA A 18 5.94 15.50 5.57
CA ALA A 18 6.88 15.84 6.63
C ALA A 18 6.34 15.41 8.00
N ARG A 19 7.13 15.63 9.04
CA ARG A 19 6.73 15.35 10.42
C ARG A 19 5.42 16.05 10.77
N GLY A 20 4.44 15.29 11.27
CA GLY A 20 3.12 15.80 11.62
C GLY A 20 2.24 16.18 10.42
N GLY A 21 2.66 15.80 9.21
CA GLY A 21 1.89 16.01 7.99
C GLY A 21 0.75 15.02 7.81
N VAL A 22 -0.05 15.23 6.76
CA VAL A 22 -1.29 14.48 6.52
C VAL A 22 -1.28 13.83 5.15
N LEU A 23 -1.59 12.54 5.10
CA LEU A 23 -1.88 11.83 3.85
C LEU A 23 -3.38 11.61 3.71
N THR A 24 -3.90 11.87 2.52
CA THR A 24 -5.27 11.57 2.14
C THR A 24 -5.28 10.57 1.00
N TYR A 25 -6.16 9.58 1.08
CA TYR A 25 -6.37 8.57 0.04
C TYR A 25 -7.83 8.65 -0.40
N PRO A 26 -8.10 8.96 -1.68
CA PRO A 26 -9.46 8.95 -2.20
C PRO A 26 -10.08 7.56 -2.11
N ALA A 27 -11.38 7.51 -1.82
CA ALA A 27 -12.15 6.27 -1.75
C ALA A 27 -12.15 5.54 -3.10
N VAL A 28 -11.93 4.22 -3.05
CA VAL A 28 -12.01 3.32 -4.19
C VAL A 28 -12.37 1.93 -3.68
N THR A 29 -13.25 1.24 -4.40
CA THR A 29 -13.94 0.04 -3.92
C THR A 29 -13.07 -1.22 -3.87
N SER A 30 -11.89 -1.20 -4.49
CA SER A 30 -11.06 -2.39 -4.68
C SER A 30 -9.60 -2.19 -4.33
N CYS A 31 -9.21 -1.11 -3.66
CA CYS A 31 -7.80 -0.79 -3.46
C CYS A 31 -7.36 -0.99 -2.01
N LEU A 32 -6.05 -1.07 -1.83
CA LEU A 32 -5.40 -1.03 -0.53
C LEU A 32 -4.47 0.18 -0.48
N THR A 33 -4.54 0.92 0.62
CA THR A 33 -3.54 1.92 0.96
C THR A 33 -2.49 1.27 1.86
N VAL A 34 -1.22 1.68 1.70
CA VAL A 34 -0.12 1.25 2.56
C VAL A 34 0.58 2.50 3.07
N THR A 35 0.47 2.76 4.37
CA THR A 35 1.11 3.91 5.03
C THR A 35 2.25 3.44 5.91
N VAL A 36 3.46 3.93 5.65
CA VAL A 36 4.63 3.72 6.51
C VAL A 36 4.78 4.92 7.44
N ARG A 37 4.74 4.66 8.75
CA ARG A 37 5.08 5.65 9.78
C ARG A 37 6.58 5.60 10.05
N LEU A 38 7.27 6.71 9.86
CA LEU A 38 8.69 6.83 10.20
C LEU A 38 8.83 7.22 11.68
N ARG A 39 9.87 6.72 12.37
CA ARG A 39 10.16 7.14 13.76
C ARG A 39 10.44 8.65 13.89
N GLY A 40 10.85 9.30 12.81
CA GLY A 40 11.00 10.76 12.74
C GLY A 40 9.67 11.54 12.69
N GLY A 41 8.53 10.83 12.62
CA GLY A 41 7.18 11.40 12.63
C GLY A 41 6.61 11.78 11.26
N GLY A 42 7.35 11.53 10.17
CA GLY A 42 6.84 11.66 8.80
C GLY A 42 6.10 10.41 8.32
N LEU A 43 5.35 10.54 7.24
CA LEU A 43 4.57 9.46 6.63
C LEU A 43 4.95 9.27 5.16
N VAL A 44 5.02 8.02 4.72
CA VAL A 44 5.11 7.67 3.29
C VAL A 44 3.93 6.77 2.95
N GLY A 45 3.10 7.21 2.02
CA GLY A 45 1.90 6.52 1.60
C GLY A 45 2.02 5.96 0.21
N ALA A 46 1.38 4.82 -0.02
CA ALA A 46 1.13 4.26 -1.33
C ALA A 46 -0.33 3.86 -1.48
N HIS A 47 -0.83 3.89 -2.70
CA HIS A 47 -2.18 3.47 -3.05
C HIS A 47 -2.11 2.35 -4.09
N ALA A 48 -2.29 1.12 -3.65
CA ALA A 48 -2.25 -0.06 -4.51
C ALA A 48 -3.64 -0.35 -5.09
N SER A 49 -3.78 -0.35 -6.41
CA SER A 49 -5.00 -0.74 -7.11
C SER A 49 -4.88 -2.15 -7.68
N LEU A 50 -6.00 -2.87 -7.77
CA LEU A 50 -6.06 -4.18 -8.43
C LEU A 50 -5.74 -4.07 -9.92
N PHE A 51 -6.18 -2.97 -10.53
CA PHE A 51 -6.00 -2.70 -11.94
C PHE A 51 -5.07 -1.51 -12.15
N GLN A 52 -4.20 -1.63 -13.13
CA GLN A 52 -3.23 -0.62 -13.47
C GLN A 52 -3.93 0.63 -14.02
N VAL A 53 -3.63 1.77 -13.41
CA VAL A 53 -3.95 3.07 -13.96
C VAL A 53 -2.87 3.47 -14.97
N PRO A 54 -3.21 3.90 -16.20
CA PRO A 54 -2.22 4.31 -17.20
C PRO A 54 -1.26 5.37 -16.66
N GLY A 55 0.05 5.11 -16.78
CA GLY A 55 1.10 6.00 -16.32
C GLY A 55 1.47 5.88 -14.84
N GLU A 56 0.75 5.07 -14.06
CA GLU A 56 1.00 4.85 -12.63
C GLU A 56 1.52 3.44 -12.34
N LEU A 57 1.94 3.21 -11.09
CA LEU A 57 2.48 1.92 -10.68
C LEU A 57 1.39 0.85 -10.62
N ARG A 58 1.73 -0.33 -11.12
CA ARG A 58 0.96 -1.57 -10.93
C ARG A 58 1.14 -2.10 -9.50
N SER A 59 0.19 -2.91 -9.02
CA SER A 59 0.18 -3.47 -7.65
C SER A 59 1.50 -4.14 -7.23
N ASP A 60 2.16 -4.87 -8.13
CA ASP A 60 3.44 -5.54 -7.87
C ASP A 60 4.66 -4.60 -7.85
N ALA A 61 4.52 -3.37 -8.33
CA ALA A 61 5.56 -2.35 -8.28
C ALA A 61 5.45 -1.43 -7.04
N ILE A 62 4.31 -1.45 -6.33
CA ILE A 62 4.04 -0.58 -5.18
C ILE A 62 5.00 -0.83 -4.02
N LEU A 63 5.10 -2.07 -3.52
CA LEU A 63 5.95 -2.35 -2.36
C LEU A 63 7.45 -2.11 -2.64
N PRO A 64 8.00 -2.49 -3.82
CA PRO A 64 9.36 -2.12 -4.19
C PRO A 64 9.62 -0.61 -4.20
N ALA A 65 8.71 0.18 -4.79
CA ALA A 65 8.86 1.62 -4.88
C ALA A 65 8.67 2.31 -3.50
N LEU A 66 7.73 1.83 -2.69
CA LEU A 66 7.53 2.31 -1.32
C LEU A 66 8.75 1.99 -0.45
N ARG A 67 9.29 0.77 -0.57
CA ARG A 67 10.53 0.37 0.10
C ARG A 67 11.71 1.26 -0.29
N LYS A 68 11.87 1.56 -1.59
CA LYS A 68 12.91 2.48 -2.06
C LYS A 68 12.75 3.86 -1.43
N SER A 69 11.51 4.35 -1.34
CA SER A 69 11.21 5.64 -0.72
C SER A 69 11.62 5.66 0.75
N VAL A 70 11.34 4.60 1.53
CA VAL A 70 11.68 4.55 2.97
C VAL A 70 13.07 4.00 3.28
N ALA A 71 13.91 3.74 2.27
CA ALA A 71 15.20 3.09 2.44
C ALA A 71 16.13 3.87 3.39
N GLY A 72 16.78 3.15 4.31
CA GLY A 72 17.68 3.74 5.31
C GLY A 72 16.98 4.51 6.43
N ARG A 73 15.63 4.59 6.43
CA ARG A 73 14.86 5.34 7.43
C ARG A 73 14.21 4.38 8.44
N PRO A 74 14.26 4.71 9.75
CA PRO A 74 13.68 3.85 10.77
C PRO A 74 12.15 3.87 10.71
N VAL A 75 11.56 2.71 10.41
CA VAL A 75 10.10 2.51 10.39
C VAL A 75 9.58 2.21 11.79
N ALA A 76 8.56 2.96 12.23
CA ALA A 76 7.81 2.73 13.46
C ALA A 76 6.70 1.69 13.26
N ALA A 77 5.86 1.88 12.25
CA ALA A 77 4.71 1.02 11.94
C ALA A 77 4.38 1.07 10.45
N VAL A 78 3.61 0.10 9.98
CA VAL A 78 3.02 0.05 8.65
C VAL A 78 1.53 -0.24 8.79
N GLU A 79 0.69 0.59 8.18
CA GLU A 79 -0.76 0.45 8.19
C GLU A 79 -1.24 0.11 6.79
N VAL A 80 -2.02 -0.96 6.65
CA VAL A 80 -2.70 -1.35 5.41
C VAL A 80 -4.19 -1.20 5.63
N ARG A 81 -4.87 -0.49 4.74
CA ARG A 81 -6.31 -0.22 4.87
C ARG A 81 -6.99 -0.28 3.51
N GLY A 82 -8.23 -0.73 3.43
CA GLY A 82 -9.01 -0.73 2.19
C GLY A 82 -9.83 -2.00 2.03
N ALA A 83 -10.04 -2.44 0.78
CA ALA A 83 -10.87 -3.59 0.44
C ALA A 83 -10.13 -4.94 0.59
N VAL A 84 -9.91 -5.36 1.84
CA VAL A 84 -9.16 -6.59 2.18
C VAL A 84 -9.76 -7.81 1.49
N GLY A 85 -11.09 -7.91 1.44
CA GLY A 85 -11.79 -9.05 0.83
C GLY A 85 -11.64 -9.16 -0.70
N ALA A 86 -11.19 -8.10 -1.37
CA ALA A 86 -10.97 -8.09 -2.82
C ALA A 86 -9.54 -8.48 -3.22
N TRP A 87 -8.65 -8.67 -2.25
CA TRP A 87 -7.21 -8.83 -2.51
C TRP A 87 -6.70 -10.23 -2.21
N HIS A 88 -5.98 -10.79 -3.18
CA HIS A 88 -5.08 -11.91 -2.94
C HIS A 88 -3.68 -11.36 -2.61
N PRO A 89 -2.99 -11.81 -1.53
CA PRO A 89 -1.70 -11.26 -1.14
C PRO A 89 -0.62 -11.32 -2.23
N GLY A 90 -0.72 -12.33 -3.10
CA GLY A 90 0.16 -12.50 -4.26
C GLY A 90 0.15 -11.33 -5.25
N TYR A 91 -0.90 -10.49 -5.26
CA TYR A 91 -0.98 -9.34 -6.16
C TYR A 91 0.09 -8.28 -5.88
N PHE A 92 0.63 -8.21 -4.65
CA PHE A 92 1.79 -7.38 -4.34
C PHE A 92 3.11 -7.91 -4.93
N THR A 93 3.14 -9.14 -5.44
CA THR A 93 4.32 -9.78 -6.05
C THR A 93 4.14 -9.96 -7.56
N ARG A 94 2.92 -10.28 -8.00
CA ARG A 94 2.55 -10.43 -9.40
C ARG A 94 1.14 -9.90 -9.59
N ALA A 95 1.03 -8.77 -10.27
CA ALA A 95 -0.25 -8.14 -10.55
C ALA A 95 -1.11 -8.98 -11.48
N ILE A 96 -2.43 -8.71 -11.48
CA ILE A 96 -3.42 -9.42 -12.31
C ILE A 96 -3.05 -9.35 -13.80
N GLU A 97 -2.54 -8.23 -14.28
CA GLU A 97 -2.15 -8.02 -15.67
C GLU A 97 -0.81 -8.67 -16.04
N ALA A 98 -0.07 -9.18 -15.06
CA ALA A 98 1.17 -9.91 -15.30
C ALA A 98 0.95 -11.40 -15.58
N TYR A 99 -0.29 -11.90 -15.46
CA TYR A 99 -0.65 -13.27 -15.82
C TYR A 99 -0.87 -13.36 -17.33
N GLY A 100 -0.23 -14.35 -17.96
CA GLY A 100 -0.37 -14.60 -19.39
C GLY A 100 -1.77 -15.12 -19.75
N GLU A 101 -2.04 -15.16 -21.06
CA GLU A 101 -3.26 -15.77 -21.58
C GLU A 101 -3.36 -17.25 -21.14
N GLY A 102 -4.51 -17.62 -20.57
CA GLY A 102 -4.76 -18.98 -20.07
C GLY A 102 -4.14 -19.30 -18.70
N GLU A 103 -3.36 -18.39 -18.10
CA GLU A 103 -2.89 -18.58 -16.73
C GLU A 103 -4.02 -18.37 -15.72
N ALA A 104 -4.10 -19.23 -14.71
CA ALA A 104 -5.06 -19.08 -13.62
C ALA A 104 -4.64 -17.94 -12.69
N ILE A 105 -5.45 -16.87 -12.65
CA ILE A 105 -5.27 -15.75 -11.72
C ILE A 105 -5.76 -16.19 -10.33
N PRO A 106 -4.91 -16.18 -9.28
CA PRO A 106 -5.31 -16.54 -7.93
C PRO A 106 -6.47 -15.69 -7.45
N GLN A 107 -7.55 -16.32 -6.99
CA GLN A 107 -8.72 -15.58 -6.49
C GLN A 107 -8.54 -15.25 -5.00
N PRO A 108 -9.03 -14.09 -4.52
CA PRO A 108 -9.11 -13.81 -3.08
C PRO A 108 -9.92 -14.89 -2.36
N GLN A 109 -9.41 -15.38 -1.23
CA GLN A 109 -10.06 -16.41 -0.41
C GLN A 109 -10.77 -15.77 0.80
N GLY A 110 -11.50 -14.68 0.57
CA GLY A 110 -12.09 -13.85 1.62
C GLY A 110 -11.12 -12.83 2.19
N ARG A 111 -11.30 -12.44 3.46
CA ARG A 111 -10.52 -11.40 4.12
C ARG A 111 -9.22 -11.98 4.72
N ASP A 112 -8.19 -12.12 3.90
CA ASP A 112 -6.88 -12.66 4.32
C ASP A 112 -5.99 -11.57 4.96
N PHE A 113 -6.32 -11.18 6.19
CA PHE A 113 -5.56 -10.17 6.94
C PHE A 113 -4.10 -10.57 7.16
N GLU A 114 -3.84 -11.84 7.48
CA GLU A 114 -2.49 -12.31 7.82
C GLU A 114 -1.61 -12.40 6.58
N GLY A 115 -2.14 -12.97 5.48
CA GLY A 115 -1.43 -13.07 4.22
C GLY A 115 -1.07 -11.70 3.65
N LEU A 116 -1.99 -10.72 3.71
CA LEU A 116 -1.71 -9.35 3.27
C LEU A 116 -0.64 -8.70 4.15
N ALA A 117 -0.74 -8.85 5.46
CA ALA A 117 0.26 -8.30 6.38
C ALA A 117 1.65 -8.92 6.16
N GLN A 118 1.70 -10.22 5.87
CA GLN A 118 2.93 -10.93 5.57
C GLN A 118 3.52 -10.50 4.22
N ALA A 119 2.71 -10.35 3.18
CA ALA A 119 3.15 -9.85 1.87
C ALA A 119 3.72 -8.43 1.98
N VAL A 120 3.04 -7.53 2.70
CA VAL A 120 3.52 -6.16 2.93
C VAL A 120 4.80 -6.14 3.77
N ALA A 121 4.88 -6.94 4.84
CA ALA A 121 6.08 -7.07 5.66
C ALA A 121 7.29 -7.52 4.82
N LEU A 122 7.12 -8.55 4.00
CA LEU A 122 8.15 -9.08 3.12
C LEU A 122 8.59 -8.06 2.07
N GLY A 123 7.63 -7.43 1.37
CA GLY A 123 7.91 -6.45 0.33
C GLY A 123 8.66 -5.21 0.86
N LEU A 124 8.31 -4.76 2.07
CA LEU A 124 8.96 -3.62 2.73
C LEU A 124 10.21 -4.00 3.56
N LYS A 125 10.52 -5.29 3.68
CA LYS A 125 11.56 -5.82 4.58
C LYS A 125 11.41 -5.30 6.02
N GLN A 126 10.19 -5.33 6.53
CA GLN A 126 9.87 -4.98 7.92
C GLN A 126 9.47 -6.21 8.72
N PRO A 127 9.67 -6.21 10.05
CA PRO A 127 9.11 -7.24 10.91
C PRO A 127 7.58 -7.29 10.76
N ARG A 128 7.02 -8.50 10.64
CA ARG A 128 5.57 -8.73 10.55
C ARG A 128 4.79 -8.01 11.65
N GLY A 129 5.30 -8.00 12.89
CA GLY A 129 4.67 -7.34 14.04
C GLY A 129 4.53 -5.81 13.92
N LYS A 130 5.10 -5.17 12.91
CA LYS A 130 4.88 -3.74 12.63
C LYS A 130 3.73 -3.46 11.67
N VAL A 131 3.18 -4.49 11.03
CA VAL A 131 2.17 -4.35 9.98
C VAL A 131 0.78 -4.61 10.57
N THR A 132 -0.12 -3.64 10.44
CA THR A 132 -1.55 -3.80 10.72
C THR A 132 -2.33 -3.78 9.41
N VAL A 133 -3.43 -4.52 9.36
CA VAL A 133 -4.34 -4.59 8.21
C VAL A 133 -5.76 -4.40 8.70
N GLU A 134 -6.50 -3.51 8.06
CA GLU A 134 -7.88 -3.17 8.40
C GLU A 134 -8.75 -3.15 7.14
N ASP A 135 -9.94 -3.76 7.22
CA ASP A 135 -10.91 -3.78 6.13
C ASP A 135 -11.83 -2.55 6.24
N VAL A 136 -11.52 -1.52 5.45
CA VAL A 136 -12.23 -0.24 5.39
C VAL A 136 -12.35 0.20 3.92
N PRO A 137 -13.15 -0.51 3.11
CA PRO A 137 -13.26 -0.30 1.67
C PRO A 137 -13.92 1.03 1.27
N ASP A 138 -14.64 1.66 2.20
CA ASP A 138 -15.47 2.83 1.93
C ASP A 138 -14.89 4.11 2.52
N GLY A 139 -15.08 5.21 1.78
CA GLY A 139 -14.75 6.56 2.22
C GLY A 139 -13.27 6.92 2.07
N ASP A 140 -13.02 8.23 2.00
CA ASP A 140 -11.67 8.76 1.95
C ASP A 140 -10.94 8.43 3.24
N GLN A 141 -9.69 7.99 3.13
CA GLN A 141 -8.86 7.72 4.30
C GLN A 141 -7.95 8.91 4.57
N ILE A 142 -7.88 9.30 5.84
CA ILE A 142 -7.00 10.37 6.31
C ILE A 142 -6.06 9.78 7.36
N VAL A 143 -4.75 9.92 7.14
CA VAL A 143 -3.71 9.48 8.06
C VAL A 143 -2.86 10.68 8.47
N ARG A 144 -2.67 10.83 9.78
CA ARG A 144 -1.88 11.88 10.44
C ARG A 144 -0.78 11.25 11.27
#